data_AF-A0A1V9X1F5-F1
#
_entry.id   AF-A0A1V9X1F5-F1
#
_cell.length_a   1.000
_cell.length_b   1.000
_cell.length_c   1.000
_cell.angle_alpha   90.00
_cell.angle_beta   90.00
_cell.angle_gamma   90.00
#
_symmetry.space_group_name_H-M   'P 1'
#
loop_
_entity.id
_entity.type
_entity.pdbx_description
1 polymer ?
#
loop_
_entity_poly.entity_id
_entity_poly.type
_entity_poly.pdbx_seq_one_letter_code
_entity_poly.pdbx_strand_id
1 'polypeptide(L)'
;MFFSLIGFLNIVLLWPLVLCSYLLNLENLVWEHMPWGLLFGAGALSLTANLLGNLGIACTFEMFLTLGLAFAVPISAIVDIYRHEVVFQGMKLAGILLILLGFMLVQLPDDWPDYLTMLLRYR
;
A
#
# COMPACT_ATOMS: atom_id res chain seq x y z
N MET A 1 -0.28 -6.18 -21.32
CA MET A 1 0.95 -5.99 -22.12
C MET A 1 1.88 -4.92 -21.55
N PHE A 2 1.37 -3.78 -21.07
CA PHE A 2 2.18 -2.72 -20.45
C PHE A 2 3.00 -3.20 -19.22
N PHE A 3 2.40 -4.00 -18.33
CA PHE A 3 3.09 -4.56 -17.16
C PHE A 3 4.28 -5.46 -17.50
N SER A 4 4.10 -6.36 -18.47
CA SER A 4 5.17 -7.25 -18.93
C SER A 4 6.29 -6.46 -19.61
N LEU A 5 5.95 -5.39 -20.34
CA LEU A 5 6.93 -4.49 -20.97
C LEU A 5 7.74 -3.71 -19.92
N ILE A 6 7.09 -3.20 -18.86
CA ILE A 6 7.75 -2.49 -17.76
C ILE A 6 8.60 -3.41 -16.89
N GLY A 7 8.13 -4.63 -16.63
CA GLY A 7 8.93 -5.65 -15.95
C GLY A 7 10.16 -6.04 -16.76
N PHE A 8 9.99 -6.23 -18.07
CA PHE A 8 11.11 -6.49 -18.99
C PHE A 8 12.09 -5.30 -19.04
N LEU A 9 11.59 -4.07 -19.16
CA LEU A 9 12.43 -2.87 -19.15
C LEU A 9 13.22 -2.75 -17.83
N ASN A 10 12.59 -3.03 -16.68
CA ASN A 10 13.27 -3.01 -15.39
C ASN A 10 14.40 -4.03 -15.32
N ILE A 11 14.19 -5.27 -15.78
CA ILE A 11 15.25 -6.28 -15.82
C ILE A 11 16.39 -5.84 -16.74
N VAL A 12 16.06 -5.32 -17.93
CA VAL A 12 17.07 -4.89 -18.91
C VAL A 12 17.82 -3.62 -18.48
N LEU A 13 17.19 -2.70 -17.74
CA LEU A 13 17.79 -1.42 -17.33
C LEU A 13 18.43 -1.46 -15.94
N LEU A 14 17.95 -2.30 -15.01
CA LEU A 14 18.53 -2.41 -13.66
C LEU A 14 19.75 -3.33 -13.63
N TRP A 15 19.77 -4.42 -14.40
CA TRP A 15 20.92 -5.33 -14.42
C TRP A 15 22.26 -4.66 -14.83
N PRO A 16 22.33 -3.77 -15.85
CA PRO A 16 23.56 -3.11 -16.22
C PRO A 16 23.93 -2.01 -15.21
N LEU A 17 22.94 -1.40 -14.55
CA LEU A 17 23.16 -0.41 -13.50
C LEU A 17 23.88 -1.05 -12.31
N VAL A 18 23.42 -2.23 -11.86
CA VAL A 18 24.06 -3.01 -10.80
C VAL A 18 25.48 -3.42 -11.20
N LEU A 19 25.68 -3.87 -12.44
CA LEU A 19 27.02 -4.20 -12.96
C LEU A 19 27.94 -2.99 -13.07
N CYS A 20 27.42 -1.84 -13.50
CA CYS A 20 28.18 -0.59 -13.55
C CYS A 20 28.61 -0.17 -12.15
N SER A 21 27.70 -0.16 -11.17
CA SER A 21 28.05 0.15 -9.77
C SER A 21 29.09 -0.80 -9.20
N TYR A 22 29.05 -2.10 -9.55
CA TYR A 22 30.06 -3.09 -9.17
C TYR A 22 31.43 -2.79 -9.79
N LEU A 23 31.48 -2.49 -11.09
CA LEU A 23 32.73 -2.19 -11.81
C LEU A 23 33.34 -0.84 -11.39
N LEU A 24 32.51 0.14 -11.04
CA LEU A 24 32.93 1.45 -10.56
C LEU A 24 33.39 1.45 -9.08
N ASN A 25 33.30 0.31 -8.36
CA ASN A 25 33.65 0.20 -6.93
C ASN A 25 33.00 1.26 -6.02
N LEU A 26 31.87 1.86 -6.46
CA LEU A 26 31.18 2.90 -5.70
C LEU A 26 30.43 2.33 -4.49
N GLU A 27 30.05 1.05 -4.56
CA GLU A 27 29.48 0.29 -3.46
C GLU A 27 30.19 -1.06 -3.38
N ASN A 28 30.96 -1.29 -2.32
CA ASN A 28 31.55 -2.61 -2.05
C ASN A 28 30.42 -3.56 -1.62
N LEU A 29 29.69 -4.10 -2.60
CA LEU A 29 28.59 -5.04 -2.42
C LEU A 29 29.14 -6.37 -1.87
N VAL A 30 29.22 -6.47 -0.55
CA VAL A 30 29.49 -7.73 0.14
C VAL A 30 28.23 -8.60 0.03
N TRP A 31 28.21 -9.47 -0.97
CA TRP A 31 27.10 -10.38 -1.29
C TRP A 31 26.59 -11.20 -0.09
N GLU A 32 27.46 -11.49 0.89
CA GLU A 32 27.12 -12.24 2.12
C GLU A 32 26.29 -11.46 3.14
N HIS A 33 26.37 -10.12 3.17
CA HIS A 33 25.62 -9.30 4.13
C HIS A 33 24.31 -8.77 3.56
N MET A 34 24.02 -9.04 2.29
CA MET A 34 22.82 -8.54 1.65
C MET A 34 21.61 -9.39 2.06
N PRO A 35 20.54 -8.81 2.63
CA PRO A 35 19.34 -9.56 3.02
C PRO A 35 18.50 -9.88 1.77
N TRP A 36 18.96 -10.83 0.96
CA TRP A 36 18.32 -11.29 -0.28
C TRP A 36 16.85 -11.64 -0.09
N GLY A 37 16.51 -12.28 1.04
CA GLY A 37 15.13 -12.61 1.37
C GLY A 37 14.24 -11.39 1.56
N LEU A 38 14.75 -10.32 2.17
CA LEU A 38 14.00 -9.08 2.40
C LEU A 38 13.84 -8.29 1.10
N LEU A 39 14.87 -8.27 0.25
CA LEU A 39 14.83 -7.65 -1.07
C LEU A 39 13.86 -8.36 -2.02
N PHE A 40 13.91 -9.70 -2.05
CA PHE A 40 12.97 -10.49 -2.84
C PHE A 40 11.54 -10.33 -2.32
N GLY A 41 11.36 -10.33 -1.00
CA GLY A 41 10.06 -10.07 -0.37
C GLY A 41 9.50 -8.68 -0.70
N ALA A 42 10.33 -7.63 -0.61
CA ALA A 42 9.95 -6.27 -0.97
C ALA A 42 9.59 -6.16 -2.47
N GLY A 43 10.37 -6.81 -3.34
CA GLY A 43 10.09 -6.88 -4.77
C GLY A 43 8.77 -7.59 -5.08
N ALA A 44 8.51 -8.74 -4.44
CA ALA A 44 7.27 -9.49 -4.60
C ALA A 44 6.05 -8.71 -4.10
N LEU A 45 6.15 -8.02 -2.95
CA LEU A 45 5.10 -7.15 -2.44
C LEU A 45 4.81 -5.99 -3.39
N SER A 46 5.86 -5.34 -3.90
CA SER A 46 5.73 -4.23 -4.86
C SER A 46 5.05 -4.66 -6.16
N LEU A 47 5.42 -5.83 -6.70
CA LEU A 47 4.76 -6.40 -7.88
C LEU A 47 3.29 -6.72 -7.61
N THR A 48 2.99 -7.31 -6.46
CA THR A 48 1.62 -7.63 -6.04
C THR A 48 0.77 -6.36 -5.90
N ALA A 49 1.30 -5.31 -5.28
CA ALA A 49 0.63 -4.02 -5.13
C ALA A 49 0.34 -3.36 -6.50
N ASN A 50 1.31 -3.39 -7.40
CA ASN A 50 1.14 -2.86 -8.76
C ASN A 50 0.08 -3.64 -9.55
N LEU A 51 0.07 -4.97 -9.43
CA LEU A 51 -0.95 -5.81 -10.07
C LEU A 51 -2.34 -5.54 -9.50
N LEU A 52 -2.47 -5.48 -8.16
CA LEU A 52 -3.72 -5.15 -7.49
C LEU A 52 -4.22 -3.74 -7.84
N GLY A 53 -3.32 -2.77 -7.98
CA GLY A 53 -3.70 -1.41 -8.40
C GLY A 53 -4.32 -1.41 -9.80
N ASN A 54 -3.71 -2.11 -10.74
CA ASN A 54 -4.17 -2.11 -12.13
C ASN A 54 -5.36 -3.03 -12.37
N LEU A 55 -5.42 -4.18 -11.70
CA LEU A 55 -6.62 -5.01 -11.65
C LEU A 55 -7.74 -4.32 -10.86
N GLY A 56 -7.41 -3.52 -9.85
CA GLY A 56 -8.38 -2.78 -9.05
C GLY A 56 -9.12 -1.74 -9.87
N ILE A 57 -8.40 -1.00 -10.74
CA ILE A 57 -9.00 -0.06 -11.70
C ILE A 57 -9.80 -0.81 -12.79
N ALA A 58 -9.36 -2.00 -13.19
CA ALA A 58 -10.01 -2.78 -14.24
C ALA A 58 -11.23 -3.59 -13.76
N CYS A 59 -11.24 -4.05 -12.50
CA CYS A 59 -12.27 -4.91 -11.92
C CYS A 59 -13.26 -4.13 -11.04
N THR A 60 -12.86 -3.00 -10.45
CA THR A 60 -13.67 -2.23 -9.50
C THR A 60 -13.63 -0.74 -9.84
N PHE A 61 -14.60 0.04 -9.34
CA PHE A 61 -14.52 1.50 -9.39
C PHE A 61 -13.28 2.00 -8.63
N GLU A 62 -12.58 2.99 -9.19
CA GLU A 62 -11.37 3.63 -8.65
C GLU A 62 -11.53 4.10 -7.20
N MET A 63 -12.77 4.42 -6.82
CA MET A 63 -13.22 4.73 -5.47
C MET A 63 -12.88 3.61 -4.45
N PHE A 64 -13.05 2.33 -4.81
CA PHE A 64 -12.77 1.22 -3.89
C PHE A 64 -11.26 1.01 -3.66
N LEU A 65 -10.44 1.34 -4.66
CA LEU A 65 -8.98 1.28 -4.56
C LEU A 65 -8.44 2.36 -3.62
N THR A 66 -8.95 3.59 -3.75
CA THR A 66 -8.62 4.69 -2.82
C THR A 66 -9.08 4.39 -1.40
N LEU A 67 -10.21 3.69 -1.26
CA LEU A 67 -10.72 3.18 0.02
C LEU A 67 -9.72 2.20 0.66
N GLY A 68 -9.29 1.19 -0.09
CA GLY A 68 -8.32 0.20 0.39
C GLY A 68 -6.97 0.81 0.80
N LEU A 69 -6.49 1.80 0.04
CA LEU A 69 -5.29 2.57 0.36
C LEU A 69 -5.45 3.41 1.63
N ALA A 70 -6.61 4.05 1.82
CA ALA A 70 -6.90 4.80 3.04
C ALA A 70 -6.95 3.87 4.27
N PHE A 71 -7.49 2.66 4.12
CA PHE A 71 -7.50 1.63 5.16
C PHE A 71 -6.11 1.00 5.42
N ALA A 72 -5.16 1.11 4.50
CA ALA A 72 -3.81 0.59 4.72
C ALA A 72 -3.12 1.27 5.91
N VAL A 73 -3.31 2.59 6.08
CA VAL A 73 -2.72 3.38 7.19
C VAL A 73 -3.15 2.88 8.59
N PRO A 74 -4.45 2.73 8.90
CA PRO A 74 -4.89 2.18 10.19
C PRO A 74 -4.54 0.70 10.35
N ILE A 75 -4.58 -0.11 9.28
CA ILE A 75 -4.17 -1.52 9.36
C ILE A 75 -2.69 -1.63 9.72
N SER A 76 -1.82 -0.80 9.12
CA SER A 76 -0.41 -0.72 9.49
C SER A 76 -0.24 -0.34 10.96
N ALA A 77 -1.03 0.62 11.46
CA ALA A 77 -0.99 0.98 12.88
C ALA A 77 -1.42 -0.15 13.82
N ILE A 78 -2.43 -0.95 13.45
CA ILE A 78 -2.86 -2.14 14.22
C ILE A 78 -1.75 -3.19 14.23
N VAL A 79 -1.11 -3.43 13.09
CA VAL A 79 0.02 -4.36 12.98
C VAL A 79 1.20 -3.90 13.83
N ASP A 80 1.49 -2.59 13.86
CA ASP A 80 2.54 -2.03 14.72
C ASP A 80 2.23 -2.20 16.21
N ILE A 81 0.97 -2.02 16.64
CA ILE A 81 0.56 -2.28 18.03
C ILE A 81 0.75 -3.77 18.38
N TYR A 82 0.37 -4.67 17.47
CA TYR A 82 0.41 -6.11 17.73
C TYR A 82 1.84 -6.70 17.68
N ARG A 83 2.71 -6.20 16.78
CA ARG A 83 4.07 -6.72 16.59
C ARG A 83 5.13 -6.03 17.44
N HIS A 84 4.99 -4.75 17.73
CA HIS A 84 6.04 -3.96 18.40
C HIS A 84 5.67 -3.54 19.83
N GLU A 85 4.52 -3.98 20.38
CA GLU A 85 4.04 -3.66 21.74
C GLU A 85 4.08 -2.16 22.08
N VAL A 86 3.98 -1.30 21.06
CA VAL A 86 4.04 0.14 21.25
C VAL A 86 2.70 0.60 21.80
N VAL A 87 2.69 1.09 23.03
CA VAL A 87 1.48 1.64 23.65
C VAL A 87 1.24 3.03 23.05
N PHE A 88 0.43 3.09 21.99
CA PHE A 88 -0.03 4.36 21.40
C PHE A 88 -1.02 5.04 22.36
N GLN A 89 -0.53 5.85 23.30
CA GLN A 89 -1.39 6.59 24.22
C GLN A 89 -1.94 7.89 23.63
N GLY A 90 -3.23 8.15 23.88
CA GLY A 90 -3.91 9.43 23.72
C GLY A 90 -3.98 9.94 22.28
N MET A 91 -3.15 10.92 21.96
CA MET A 91 -3.28 11.77 20.77
C MET A 91 -3.03 11.03 19.45
N LYS A 92 -2.14 10.03 19.48
CA LYS A 92 -1.76 9.26 18.29
C LYS A 92 -2.87 8.25 17.90
N LEU A 93 -3.56 7.67 18.89
CA LEU A 93 -4.74 6.82 18.67
C LEU A 93 -5.93 7.64 18.15
N ALA A 94 -6.17 8.80 18.77
CA ALA A 94 -7.25 9.72 18.35
C ALA A 94 -7.04 10.18 16.89
N GLY A 95 -5.80 10.47 16.50
CA GLY A 95 -5.46 10.81 15.11
C GLY A 95 -5.79 9.69 14.12
N ILE A 96 -5.46 8.44 14.44
CA ILE A 96 -5.76 7.29 13.57
C ILE A 96 -7.28 7.07 13.46
N LEU A 97 -8.01 7.15 14.57
CA LEU A 97 -9.48 7.06 14.58
C LEU A 97 -10.14 8.19 13.78
N LEU A 98 -9.61 9.41 13.86
CA LEU A 98 -10.14 10.57 13.16
C LEU A 98 -9.86 10.49 11.65
N ILE A 99 -8.68 10.01 11.24
CA ILE A 99 -8.36 9.72 9.84
C ILE A 99 -9.30 8.62 9.31
N LEU A 100 -9.50 7.54 10.07
CA LEU A 100 -10.41 6.45 9.71
C LEU A 100 -11.85 6.98 9.49
N LEU A 101 -12.37 7.74 10.46
CA LEU A 101 -13.71 8.32 10.39
C LEU A 101 -13.84 9.33 9.25
N GLY A 102 -12.83 10.19 9.05
CA GLY A 102 -12.82 11.19 7.99
C GLY A 102 -12.82 10.56 6.60
N PHE A 103 -11.98 9.55 6.38
CA PHE A 103 -11.97 8.81 5.11
C PHE A 103 -13.25 8.02 4.89
N MET A 104 -13.80 7.38 5.93
CA MET A 104 -15.07 6.69 5.81
C MET A 104 -16.17 7.66 5.41
N LEU A 105 -16.24 8.85 6.03
CA LEU A 105 -17.23 9.88 5.69
C LEU A 105 -17.07 10.44 4.26
N VAL A 106 -15.85 10.62 3.78
CA VAL A 106 -15.59 11.11 2.41
C VAL A 106 -15.90 10.05 1.34
N GLN A 107 -15.77 8.78 1.69
CA GLN A 107 -16.04 7.65 0.79
C GLN A 107 -17.50 7.18 0.82
N LEU A 108 -18.28 7.70 1.75
CA LEU A 108 -19.72 7.50 1.73
C LEU A 108 -20.30 8.14 0.46
N PRO A 109 -21.11 7.41 -0.33
CA PRO A 109 -21.78 7.99 -1.49
C PRO A 109 -22.75 9.10 -1.05
N ASP A 110 -22.89 10.14 -1.88
CA ASP A 110 -23.71 11.33 -1.60
C ASP A 110 -25.18 11.00 -1.27
N ASP A 111 -25.71 9.85 -1.70
CA ASP A 111 -27.08 9.39 -1.47
C ASP A 111 -27.31 8.73 -0.08
N TRP A 112 -26.28 8.63 0.77
CA TRP A 112 -26.43 8.06 2.11
C TRP A 112 -27.48 8.77 2.99
N PRO A 113 -27.66 10.12 2.96
CA PRO A 113 -28.69 10.78 3.77
C PRO A 113 -30.10 10.30 3.43
N ASP A 114 -30.38 10.05 2.15
CA ASP A 114 -31.66 9.51 1.68
C ASP A 114 -31.88 8.06 2.14
N TYR A 115 -30.82 7.24 2.12
CA TYR A 115 -30.88 5.88 2.68
C TYR A 115 -31.10 5.87 4.20
N LEU A 116 -30.39 6.73 4.95
CA LEU A 116 -30.57 6.85 6.40
C LEU A 116 -31.98 7.33 6.74
N THR A 117 -32.50 8.31 6.02
CA THR A 117 -33.84 8.85 6.27
C THR A 117 -34.91 7.84 5.90
N MET A 118 -34.75 7.03 4.84
CA MET A 118 -35.63 5.89 4.56
C MET A 118 -35.60 4.84 5.67
N LEU A 119 -34.42 4.51 6.19
CA LEU A 119 -34.26 3.49 7.23
C LEU A 119 -34.77 3.95 8.60
N LEU A 120 -34.64 5.25 8.92
CA LEU A 120 -35.26 5.89 10.09
C LEU A 120 -36.78 6.03 9.97
N ARG A 121 -37.30 6.21 8.75
CA ARG A 121 -38.75 6.34 8.49
C ARG A 121 -39.50 5.01 8.55
N TYR A 122 -38.78 3.87 8.51
CA TYR A 122 -39.37 2.54 8.65
C TYR A 122 -39.39 2.03 10.10
N ARG A 123 -39.16 2.91 11.09
CA ARG A 123 -39.29 2.61 12.51
C ARG A 123 -40.39 3.43 13.18
#